data_AF-L1I3Y0-F1
#
_entry.id   AF-L1I3Y0-F1
#
_cell.length_a   1.000
_cell.length_b   1.000
_cell.length_c   1.000
_cell.angle_alpha   90.00
_cell.angle_beta   90.00
_cell.angle_gamma   90.00
#
_symmetry.space_group_name_H-M   'P 1'
#
loop_
_entity.id
_entity.type
_entity.pdbx_description
1 polymer ?
#
loop_
_entity_poly.entity_id
_entity_poly.type
_entity_poly.pdbx_seq_one_letter_code
_entity_poly.pdbx_strand_id
1 'polypeptide(L)'
;MGSGESPAGTSSPSMSNLEPHELPHWEEVQLNLVSARDYFANQLYSQLAHVPATMMCRRFFLRDSNDIAALQHVNSTEYRTNLCKRFSIHSLSGIDQKQKQYSKGHYFELDLYVKVRDGPVHLDSIFNRVVDLNDSESIVCLSNEDGQATTSAAECLSDIRLERGECFHFEITESPSCILEKMYQLDRAYALRNRIHKTNVVIKAMGVFVNGNKEIFKRNSVNILARWREHKEAMLIGKSGVPIFLIYTPCRNLFSSMDQVQESNNSRFDKVEASISQVQTSLAHLEDRFCEVQESNNSRFDKVEASIDKVVASISQFRRVFGAYGISMAALFVSRIPGFKLPGQPLGSGSPGVG
;
A
#
# COMPACT_ATOMS: atom_id res chain seq x y z
N MET A 1 29.15 47.24 88.14
CA MET A 1 28.41 46.15 88.81
C MET A 1 27.46 45.60 87.76
N GLY A 2 27.81 44.58 86.96
CA GLY A 2 28.12 43.20 87.36
C GLY A 2 26.82 42.58 87.88
N SER A 3 26.11 41.67 87.22
CA SER A 3 26.46 40.38 86.60
C SER A 3 25.37 40.00 85.57
N GLY A 4 25.55 39.28 84.46
CA GLY A 4 26.47 38.19 84.16
C GLY A 4 25.69 36.87 84.16
N GLU A 5 25.21 36.40 83.01
CA GLU A 5 24.97 34.98 82.72
C GLU A 5 24.87 34.72 81.20
N SER A 6 25.31 33.52 80.83
CA SER A 6 25.96 33.09 79.58
C SER A 6 25.00 32.54 78.50
N PRO A 7 25.49 32.23 77.28
CA PRO A 7 24.67 32.15 76.06
C PRO A 7 24.11 30.75 75.82
N ALA A 8 22.83 30.67 75.41
CA ALA A 8 22.22 29.43 74.95
C ALA A 8 22.43 29.29 73.43
N GLY A 9 23.24 28.29 73.07
CA GLY A 9 23.43 27.84 71.70
C GLY A 9 22.23 27.07 71.15
N THR A 10 22.09 27.16 69.82
CA THR A 10 21.63 26.13 68.89
C THR A 10 20.32 25.40 69.18
N SER A 11 19.29 25.73 68.40
CA SER A 11 18.59 24.70 67.63
C SER A 11 18.06 25.31 66.33
N SER A 12 18.72 24.94 65.23
CA SER A 12 18.21 25.10 63.87
C SER A 12 16.80 24.48 63.80
N PRO A 13 15.85 25.05 63.02
CA PRO A 13 14.61 24.35 62.75
C PRO A 13 14.96 23.01 62.11
N SER A 14 14.52 21.93 62.74
CA SER A 14 14.73 20.57 62.26
C SER A 14 14.19 20.44 60.83
N MET A 15 15.11 20.39 59.86
CA MET A 15 14.85 19.94 58.49
C MET A 15 14.60 18.42 58.49
N SER A 16 13.49 18.01 59.09
CA SER A 16 13.04 16.63 59.10
C SER A 16 11.52 16.62 59.17
N ASN A 17 10.90 17.06 58.07
CA ASN A 17 9.57 16.66 57.58
C ASN A 17 9.23 17.40 56.27
N LEU A 18 10.24 17.62 55.42
CA LEU A 18 9.96 17.74 53.99
C LEU A 18 9.80 16.31 53.51
N GLU A 19 8.55 15.82 53.50
CA GLU A 19 8.22 14.76 52.55
C GLU A 19 8.80 15.20 51.21
N PRO A 20 9.53 14.33 50.49
CA PRO A 20 9.93 14.68 49.14
C PRO A 20 8.62 14.81 48.36
N HIS A 21 8.19 16.05 48.15
CA HIS A 21 7.37 16.38 47.00
C HIS A 21 8.24 16.05 45.80
N GLU A 22 8.25 14.77 45.42
CA GLU A 22 8.70 14.31 44.13
C GLU A 22 7.84 15.07 43.13
N LEU A 23 8.40 16.19 42.67
CA LEU A 23 7.98 16.82 41.44
C LEU A 23 7.90 15.70 40.41
N PRO A 24 6.81 15.63 39.64
CA PRO A 24 6.75 14.67 38.54
C PRO A 24 8.02 14.81 37.71
N HIS A 25 8.66 13.71 37.36
CA HIS A 25 9.60 13.74 36.24
C HIS A 25 8.82 14.19 35.01
N TRP A 26 8.91 15.49 34.70
CA TRP A 26 8.42 16.11 33.49
C TRP A 26 9.55 16.00 32.48
N GLU A 27 9.42 15.13 31.50
CA GLU A 27 10.16 15.36 30.26
C GLU A 27 9.32 16.36 29.45
N GLU A 28 9.64 17.66 29.57
CA GLU A 28 9.51 18.53 28.41
C GLU A 28 10.46 17.93 27.38
N VAL A 29 9.95 17.07 26.52
CA VAL A 29 10.72 16.57 25.38
C VAL A 29 10.87 17.77 24.43
N GLN A 30 11.89 18.58 24.65
CA GLN A 30 12.52 19.29 23.53
C GLN A 30 12.93 18.20 22.56
N LEU A 31 12.38 18.26 21.34
CA LEU A 31 12.61 17.33 20.24
C LEU A 31 14.10 17.21 19.92
N ASN A 32 14.81 16.44 20.72
CA ASN A 32 16.17 16.03 20.47
C ASN A 32 16.21 14.53 20.76
N LEU A 33 16.07 13.80 19.65
CA LEU A 33 16.41 12.39 19.47
C LEU A 33 15.50 11.38 20.17
N VAL A 34 14.45 10.93 19.47
CA VAL A 34 13.84 9.61 19.75
C VAL A 34 13.69 8.82 18.45
N SER A 35 14.34 7.66 18.46
CA SER A 35 14.41 6.50 17.56
C SER A 35 13.88 6.61 16.11
N ALA A 36 14.62 6.02 15.17
CA ALA A 36 14.25 5.87 13.75
C ALA A 36 12.91 5.13 13.49
N ARG A 37 12.20 4.69 14.53
CA ARG A 37 10.96 3.92 14.46
C ARG A 37 9.70 4.77 14.27
N ASP A 38 9.71 6.04 14.70
CA ASP A 38 8.52 6.91 14.68
C ASP A 38 8.65 8.05 13.66
N TYR A 39 9.06 7.70 12.44
CA TYR A 39 9.40 8.67 11.39
C TYR A 39 8.20 9.57 11.02
N PHE A 40 6.99 9.01 10.95
CA PHE A 40 5.78 9.79 10.68
C PHE A 40 5.50 10.84 11.77
N ALA A 41 5.52 10.44 13.04
CA ALA A 41 5.30 11.35 14.15
C ALA A 41 6.38 12.45 14.18
N ASN A 42 7.64 12.09 13.93
CA ASN A 42 8.75 13.05 13.86
C ASN A 42 8.58 14.09 12.74
N GLN A 43 8.09 13.68 11.56
CA GLN A 43 7.77 14.62 10.49
C GLN A 43 6.64 15.58 10.88
N LEU A 44 5.56 15.04 11.47
CA LEU A 44 4.47 15.87 11.99
C LEU A 44 4.98 16.88 13.01
N TYR A 45 5.76 16.45 14.01
CA TYR A 45 6.32 17.33 15.03
C TYR A 45 7.22 18.43 14.44
N SER A 46 8.08 18.10 13.47
CA SER A 46 8.93 19.08 12.79
C SER A 46 8.12 20.15 12.08
N GLN A 47 7.04 19.76 11.40
CA GLN A 47 6.16 20.71 10.73
C GLN A 47 5.40 21.59 11.72
N LEU A 48 5.14 21.12 12.94
CA LEU A 48 4.41 21.84 13.98
C LEU A 48 5.29 22.72 14.89
N ALA A 49 6.62 22.64 14.75
CA ALA A 49 7.57 23.33 15.64
C ALA A 49 7.50 24.87 15.61
N HIS A 50 6.88 25.45 14.58
CA HIS A 50 6.76 26.91 14.41
C HIS A 50 5.54 27.51 15.12
N VAL A 51 4.66 26.69 15.69
CA VAL A 51 3.46 27.15 16.40
C VAL A 51 3.87 27.70 17.78
N PRO A 52 3.39 28.89 18.20
CA PRO A 52 3.66 29.46 19.53
C PRO A 52 2.85 28.72 20.63
N ALA A 53 3.05 27.42 20.72
CA ALA A 53 2.36 26.54 21.64
C ALA A 53 3.36 25.65 22.38
N THR A 54 2.95 25.16 23.54
CA THR A 54 3.65 24.04 24.17
C THR A 54 3.17 22.78 23.47
N MET A 55 4.02 22.21 22.62
CA MET A 55 3.83 20.82 22.21
C MET A 55 4.22 19.94 23.40
N MET A 56 3.26 19.20 23.92
CA MET A 56 3.46 18.24 25.00
C MET A 56 3.22 16.85 24.42
N CYS A 57 4.25 16.22 23.84
CA CYS A 57 4.25 14.76 23.80
C CYS A 57 4.28 14.30 25.26
N ARG A 58 3.21 13.66 25.71
CA ARG A 58 2.99 13.49 27.15
C ARG A 58 2.99 12.02 27.52
N ARG A 59 4.08 11.62 28.15
CA ARG A 59 4.13 10.40 28.95
C ARG A 59 3.75 10.71 30.39
N PHE A 60 2.85 9.93 30.96
CA PHE A 60 2.49 10.07 32.37
C PHE A 60 2.05 8.76 32.99
N PHE A 61 2.28 8.63 34.29
CA PHE A 61 1.90 7.46 35.07
C PHE A 61 0.61 7.71 35.84
N LEU A 62 -0.25 6.69 35.95
CA LEU A 62 -1.35 6.70 36.91
C LEU A 62 -0.78 6.65 38.32
N ARG A 63 -1.09 7.65 39.15
CA ARG A 63 -0.44 7.79 40.46
C ARG A 63 -1.30 7.37 41.63
N ASP A 64 -2.59 7.61 41.53
CA ASP A 64 -3.51 7.49 42.64
C ASP A 64 -4.83 6.83 42.22
N SER A 65 -5.65 6.55 43.23
CA SER A 65 -6.94 5.90 43.05
C SER A 65 -7.93 6.77 42.27
N ASN A 66 -7.76 8.10 42.25
CA ASN A 66 -8.65 8.99 41.51
C ASN A 66 -8.38 8.89 40.00
N ASP A 67 -7.12 8.80 39.58
CA ASP A 67 -6.74 8.54 38.19
C ASP A 67 -7.33 7.21 37.69
N ILE A 68 -7.28 6.17 38.53
CA ILE A 68 -7.87 4.86 38.22
C ILE A 68 -9.40 4.94 38.18
N ALA A 69 -10.02 5.67 39.12
CA ALA A 69 -11.47 5.88 39.17
C ALA A 69 -11.99 6.61 37.91
N ALA A 70 -11.28 7.64 37.46
CA ALA A 70 -11.62 8.36 36.23
C ALA A 70 -11.61 7.45 34.99
N LEU A 71 -10.78 6.41 34.99
CA LEU A 71 -10.70 5.43 33.92
C LEU A 71 -11.68 4.26 34.07
N GLN A 72 -12.33 4.04 35.23
CA GLN A 72 -13.11 2.83 35.49
C GLN A 72 -14.13 2.52 34.40
N HIS A 73 -14.83 3.54 33.89
CA HIS A 73 -15.81 3.37 32.83
C HIS A 73 -15.18 2.87 31.53
N VAL A 74 -14.19 3.61 31.00
CA VAL A 74 -13.49 3.27 29.74
C VAL A 74 -12.63 2.01 29.87
N ASN A 75 -12.22 1.67 31.08
CA ASN A 75 -11.38 0.53 31.41
C ASN A 75 -12.18 -0.77 31.63
N SER A 76 -13.50 -0.74 31.54
CA SER A 76 -14.32 -1.95 31.69
C SER A 76 -14.28 -2.83 30.43
N THR A 77 -14.29 -4.15 30.62
CA THR A 77 -14.36 -5.12 29.50
C THR A 77 -15.65 -4.97 28.71
N GLU A 78 -16.75 -4.66 29.40
CA GLU A 78 -18.05 -4.37 28.79
C GLU A 78 -17.96 -3.18 27.82
N TYR A 79 -17.36 -2.08 28.26
CA TYR A 79 -17.19 -0.89 27.42
C TYR A 79 -16.39 -1.19 26.15
N ARG A 80 -15.23 -1.87 26.29
CA ARG A 80 -14.41 -2.26 25.13
C ARG A 80 -15.16 -3.20 24.18
N THR A 81 -15.88 -4.18 24.72
CA THR A 81 -16.66 -5.14 23.93
C THR A 81 -17.76 -4.44 23.16
N ASN A 82 -18.45 -3.49 23.80
CA ASN A 82 -19.49 -2.68 23.19
C ASN A 82 -18.94 -1.79 22.07
N LEU A 83 -17.81 -1.11 22.30
CA LEU A 83 -17.13 -0.34 21.27
C LEU A 83 -16.72 -1.20 20.07
N CYS A 84 -16.06 -2.34 20.30
CA CYS A 84 -15.69 -3.24 19.22
C CYS A 84 -16.93 -3.73 18.45
N LYS A 85 -18.02 -4.09 19.15
CA LYS A 85 -19.26 -4.52 18.49
C LYS A 85 -19.87 -3.44 17.60
N ARG A 86 -19.79 -2.16 18.01
CA ARG A 86 -20.40 -1.03 17.29
C ARG A 86 -19.52 -0.49 16.16
N PHE A 87 -18.19 -0.50 16.34
CA PHE A 87 -17.26 0.19 15.44
C PHE A 87 -16.23 -0.72 14.75
N SER A 88 -15.94 -1.92 15.27
CA SER A 88 -14.97 -2.84 14.65
C SER A 88 -15.63 -3.57 13.48
N ILE A 89 -15.43 -3.03 12.28
CA ILE A 89 -15.70 -3.71 11.01
C ILE A 89 -14.42 -4.41 10.52
N HIS A 90 -14.50 -5.31 9.54
CA HIS A 90 -13.41 -6.24 9.16
C HIS A 90 -12.05 -5.59 8.86
N SER A 91 -12.02 -4.30 8.48
CA SER A 91 -10.81 -3.54 8.16
C SER A 91 -10.26 -2.69 9.32
N LEU A 92 -10.94 -2.66 10.47
CA LEU A 92 -10.51 -1.97 11.69
C LEU A 92 -10.06 -2.98 12.74
N SER A 93 -8.90 -2.73 13.33
CA SER A 93 -8.44 -3.52 14.46
C SER A 93 -9.32 -3.23 15.68
N GLY A 94 -9.69 -4.30 16.38
CA GLY A 94 -10.44 -4.20 17.63
C GLY A 94 -9.57 -3.73 18.78
N ILE A 95 -10.20 -3.33 19.87
CA ILE A 95 -9.50 -2.98 21.12
C ILE A 95 -9.15 -4.28 21.86
N ASP A 96 -7.86 -4.52 22.11
CA ASP A 96 -7.41 -5.67 22.91
C ASP A 96 -8.13 -5.72 24.28
N GLN A 97 -8.78 -6.85 24.54
CA GLN A 97 -9.57 -7.12 25.74
C GLN A 97 -8.71 -7.49 26.97
N LYS A 98 -7.53 -8.09 26.76
CA LYS A 98 -6.69 -8.68 27.82
C LYS A 98 -5.66 -7.70 28.41
N GLN A 99 -5.28 -6.65 27.69
CA GLN A 99 -4.17 -5.77 28.10
C GLN A 99 -4.52 -4.61 29.04
N LYS A 100 -5.77 -4.47 29.49
CA LYS A 100 -6.25 -3.21 30.07
C LYS A 100 -7.01 -3.42 31.39
N GLN A 101 -6.30 -3.85 32.41
CA GLN A 101 -6.62 -3.46 33.79
C GLN A 101 -5.55 -2.45 34.21
N TYR A 102 -5.86 -1.17 34.05
CA TYR A 102 -4.95 -0.12 34.50
C TYR A 102 -4.78 -0.18 36.02
N SER A 103 -3.53 -0.36 36.44
CA SER A 103 -3.11 -0.31 37.83
C SER A 103 -2.27 0.94 38.09
N LYS A 104 -2.04 1.24 39.37
CA LYS A 104 -1.09 2.27 39.76
C LYS A 104 0.28 1.97 39.12
N GLY A 105 0.90 3.00 38.53
CA GLY A 105 2.16 2.86 37.79
C GLY A 105 2.01 2.49 36.32
N HIS A 106 0.79 2.26 35.81
CA HIS A 106 0.60 2.15 34.35
C HIS A 106 0.95 3.47 33.67
N TYR A 107 1.70 3.41 32.57
CA TYR A 107 2.08 4.59 31.80
C TYR A 107 1.14 4.79 30.61
N PHE A 108 0.85 6.04 30.33
CA PHE A 108 0.12 6.50 29.16
C PHE A 108 1.04 7.36 28.33
N GLU A 109 0.93 7.22 27.02
CA GLU A 109 1.61 8.04 26.03
C GLU A 109 0.54 8.69 25.16
N LEU A 110 0.59 10.01 25.04
CA LEU A 110 -0.22 10.81 24.13
C LEU A 110 0.69 11.30 23.02
N ASP A 111 0.30 11.05 21.77
CA ASP A 111 1.14 11.40 20.64
C ASP A 111 1.27 12.92 20.47
N LEU A 112 0.15 13.60 20.18
CA LEU A 112 0.14 15.04 19.91
C LEU A 112 -0.86 15.78 20.77
N TYR A 113 -0.38 16.33 21.89
CA TYR A 113 -1.14 17.23 22.73
C TYR A 113 -0.55 18.63 22.70
N VAL A 114 -1.32 19.65 22.31
CA VAL A 114 -0.79 21.01 22.13
C VAL A 114 -1.62 22.01 22.91
N LYS A 115 -0.97 22.76 23.80
CA LYS A 115 -1.58 23.86 24.56
C LYS A 115 -1.00 25.19 24.09
N VAL A 116 -1.87 26.06 23.58
CA VAL A 116 -1.46 27.37 23.05
C VAL A 116 -1.00 28.27 24.19
N ARG A 117 0.20 28.86 24.05
CA ARG A 117 0.78 29.78 25.05
C ARG A 117 0.37 31.21 24.78
N ASP A 118 0.38 31.61 23.51
CA ASP A 118 0.14 32.98 23.07
C ASP A 118 -0.82 33.07 21.88
N GLY A 119 -1.65 34.11 21.92
CA GLY A 119 -2.54 34.52 20.83
C GLY A 119 -3.77 33.63 20.59
N PRO A 120 -4.62 34.05 19.65
CA PRO A 120 -5.46 33.14 18.90
C PRO A 120 -4.67 32.45 17.80
N VAL A 121 -4.77 31.12 17.70
CA VAL A 121 -4.15 30.32 16.63
C VAL A 121 -5.23 29.52 15.92
N HIS A 122 -5.29 29.62 14.59
CA HIS A 122 -6.24 28.83 13.79
C HIS A 122 -5.68 27.44 13.50
N LEU A 123 -6.50 26.39 13.60
CA LEU A 123 -6.05 25.02 13.37
C LEU A 123 -5.63 24.75 11.91
N ASP A 124 -6.27 25.37 10.92
CA ASP A 124 -5.85 25.26 9.51
C ASP A 124 -4.42 25.76 9.30
N SER A 125 -4.03 26.84 9.96
CA SER A 125 -2.68 27.42 9.87
C SER A 125 -1.63 26.48 10.43
N ILE A 126 -2.01 25.64 11.39
CA ILE A 126 -1.17 24.60 11.97
C ILE A 126 -1.08 23.39 11.02
N PHE A 127 -2.21 22.99 10.42
CA PHE A 127 -2.32 21.75 9.68
C PHE A 127 -2.08 21.86 8.17
N ASN A 128 -2.09 23.06 7.58
CA ASN A 128 -1.87 23.27 6.14
C ASN A 128 -0.48 22.78 5.64
N ARG A 129 0.47 22.54 6.54
CA ARG A 129 1.79 21.98 6.23
C ARG A 129 1.83 20.47 6.22
N VAL A 130 0.84 19.83 6.85
CA VAL A 130 0.78 18.37 7.02
C VAL A 130 -0.45 17.75 6.33
N VAL A 131 -1.42 18.55 5.94
CA VAL A 131 -2.66 18.10 5.29
C VAL A 131 -2.89 18.91 4.03
N ASP A 132 -3.25 18.24 2.95
CA ASP A 132 -3.82 18.92 1.79
C ASP A 132 -5.27 19.30 2.10
N LEU A 133 -5.48 20.55 2.54
CA LEU A 133 -6.81 21.05 2.89
C LEU A 133 -7.76 21.14 1.68
N ASN A 134 -7.23 21.09 0.44
CA ASN A 134 -8.05 21.08 -0.77
C ASN A 134 -8.60 19.69 -1.10
N ASP A 135 -8.03 18.65 -0.51
CA ASP A 135 -8.47 17.28 -0.70
C ASP A 135 -9.57 16.95 0.32
N SER A 136 -10.83 17.13 -0.11
CA SER A 136 -12.01 16.86 0.73
C SER A 136 -12.10 15.43 1.24
N GLU A 137 -11.37 14.49 0.64
CA GLU A 137 -11.35 13.09 1.08
C GLU A 137 -10.29 12.81 2.14
N SER A 138 -9.39 13.76 2.40
CA SER A 138 -8.32 13.64 3.41
C SER A 138 -8.76 14.08 4.80
N ILE A 139 -9.91 14.76 4.93
CA ILE A 139 -10.40 15.26 6.22
C ILE A 139 -11.84 14.82 6.42
N VAL A 140 -12.10 14.15 7.54
CA VAL A 140 -13.45 13.76 7.95
C VAL A 140 -13.73 14.31 9.33
N CYS A 141 -14.71 15.21 9.45
CA CYS A 141 -15.21 15.68 10.73
C CYS A 141 -16.34 14.75 11.21
N LEU A 142 -16.13 14.05 12.32
CA LEU A 142 -17.13 13.16 12.92
C LEU A 142 -18.22 13.94 13.67
N SER A 143 -17.92 15.17 14.09
CA SER A 143 -18.85 16.01 14.85
C SER A 143 -19.75 16.88 13.97
N ASN A 144 -19.49 16.92 12.66
CA ASN A 144 -20.40 17.53 11.70
C ASN A 144 -21.58 16.59 11.45
N GLU A 145 -22.72 17.00 12.01
CA GLU A 145 -24.08 16.89 11.45
C GLU A 145 -25.07 15.99 12.18
N ASP A 146 -26.05 16.69 12.80
CA ASP A 146 -27.44 16.29 12.93
C ASP A 146 -28.19 16.26 11.56
N GLY A 147 -27.51 15.87 10.47
CA GLY A 147 -28.07 15.68 9.13
C GLY A 147 -28.37 16.94 8.30
N GLN A 148 -27.72 18.09 8.54
CA GLN A 148 -28.00 19.36 7.85
C GLN A 148 -26.81 20.28 7.50
N ALA A 149 -25.54 19.87 7.58
CA ALA A 149 -24.44 20.84 7.34
C ALA A 149 -24.16 21.06 5.84
N THR A 150 -24.20 22.34 5.53
CA THR A 150 -23.75 22.97 4.29
C THR A 150 -22.24 23.21 4.25
N THR A 151 -21.49 22.74 5.26
CA THR A 151 -20.11 23.15 5.54
C THR A 151 -19.16 21.94 5.52
N SER A 152 -18.09 22.04 4.74
CA SER A 152 -17.11 20.96 4.57
C SER A 152 -16.29 20.70 5.83
N ALA A 153 -15.72 19.49 5.97
CA ALA A 153 -14.86 19.15 7.11
C ALA A 153 -13.61 20.04 7.20
N ALA A 154 -13.08 20.49 6.06
CA ALA A 154 -11.95 21.41 5.97
C ALA A 154 -12.32 22.82 6.47
N GLU A 155 -13.50 23.33 6.10
CA GLU A 155 -14.01 24.61 6.62
C GLU A 155 -14.21 24.54 8.14
N CYS A 156 -14.80 23.47 8.66
CA CYS A 156 -14.96 23.32 10.11
C CYS A 156 -13.63 23.21 10.87
N LEU A 157 -12.59 22.66 10.25
CA LEU A 157 -11.24 22.68 10.82
C LEU A 157 -10.66 24.10 10.82
N SER A 158 -10.92 24.88 9.77
CA SER A 158 -10.44 26.26 9.59
C SER A 158 -11.12 27.26 10.53
N ASP A 159 -12.38 27.01 10.86
CA ASP A 159 -13.15 27.83 11.79
C ASP A 159 -12.70 27.67 13.26
N ILE A 160 -11.93 26.62 13.58
CA ILE A 160 -11.46 26.40 14.94
C ILE A 160 -10.29 27.31 15.26
N ARG A 161 -10.56 28.25 16.16
CA ARG A 161 -9.60 29.18 16.73
C ARG A 161 -9.32 28.81 18.19
N LEU A 162 -8.04 28.66 18.51
CA LEU A 162 -7.53 28.35 19.84
C LEU A 162 -7.06 29.62 20.53
N GLU A 163 -7.62 29.94 21.69
CA GLU A 163 -7.15 31.03 22.55
C GLU A 163 -6.08 30.55 23.55
N ARG A 164 -5.47 31.51 24.24
CA ARG A 164 -4.48 31.25 25.29
C ARG A 164 -4.99 30.25 26.32
N GLY A 165 -4.24 29.17 26.51
CA GLY A 165 -4.55 28.14 27.50
C GLY A 165 -5.51 27.06 27.01
N GLU A 166 -6.13 27.24 25.84
CA GLU A 166 -6.89 26.22 25.14
C GLU A 166 -5.96 25.28 24.37
N CYS A 167 -6.50 24.13 23.95
CA CYS A 167 -5.71 23.05 23.42
C CYS A 167 -6.45 22.20 22.39
N PHE A 168 -5.67 21.40 21.68
CA PHE A 168 -6.16 20.30 20.85
C PHE A 168 -5.37 19.02 21.15
N HIS A 169 -5.98 17.88 20.85
CA HIS A 169 -5.36 16.57 21.08
C HIS A 169 -5.58 15.64 19.90
N PHE A 170 -4.50 15.26 19.23
CA PHE A 170 -4.52 14.26 18.17
C PHE A 170 -3.66 13.04 18.54
N GLU A 171 -4.15 11.87 18.15
CA GLU A 171 -3.35 10.65 18.12
C GLU A 171 -2.82 10.41 16.70
N ILE A 172 -1.73 9.67 16.58
CA ILE A 172 -1.00 9.46 15.33
C ILE A 172 -0.93 7.95 15.06
N THR A 173 -1.26 7.51 13.84
CA THR A 173 -1.09 6.12 13.43
C THR A 173 -0.65 6.00 11.98
N GLU A 174 0.26 5.06 11.70
CA GLU A 174 0.66 4.70 10.34
C GLU A 174 -0.26 3.64 9.71
N SER A 175 -1.19 3.08 10.48
CA SER A 175 -2.11 2.04 10.02
C SER A 175 -3.56 2.52 10.06
N PRO A 176 -4.24 2.64 8.91
CA PRO A 176 -5.66 2.98 8.87
C PRO A 176 -6.57 1.97 9.58
N SER A 177 -6.10 0.74 9.83
CA SER A 177 -6.87 -0.23 10.63
C SER A 177 -6.92 0.14 12.11
N CYS A 178 -5.92 0.86 12.63
CA CYS A 178 -5.79 1.19 14.05
C CYS A 178 -6.56 2.45 14.47
N ILE A 179 -7.38 3.04 13.59
CA ILE A 179 -8.12 4.27 13.90
C ILE A 179 -9.01 4.09 15.13
N LEU A 180 -9.73 2.96 15.24
CA LEU A 180 -10.59 2.69 16.39
C LEU A 180 -9.78 2.59 17.70
N GLU A 181 -8.62 1.95 17.65
CA GLU A 181 -7.73 1.89 18.80
C GLU A 181 -7.29 3.29 19.23
N LYS A 182 -6.88 4.16 18.29
CA LYS A 182 -6.47 5.54 18.56
C LYS A 182 -7.63 6.41 19.07
N MET A 183 -8.84 6.23 18.55
CA MET A 183 -10.04 6.87 19.12
C MET A 183 -10.27 6.43 20.57
N TYR A 184 -10.05 5.15 20.89
CA TYR A 184 -10.10 4.69 22.28
C TYR A 184 -8.95 5.29 23.14
N GLN A 185 -7.78 5.61 22.56
CA GLN A 185 -6.73 6.34 23.27
C GLN A 185 -7.15 7.77 23.60
N LEU A 186 -7.74 8.50 22.63
CA LEU A 186 -8.35 9.82 22.83
C LEU A 186 -9.39 9.79 23.96
N ASP A 187 -10.22 8.76 24.01
CA ASP A 187 -11.27 8.59 25.01
C ASP A 187 -10.71 8.47 26.44
N ARG A 188 -9.63 7.70 26.60
CA ARG A 188 -8.90 7.60 27.88
C ARG A 188 -8.25 8.92 28.26
N ALA A 189 -7.65 9.62 27.30
CA ALA A 189 -7.03 10.91 27.56
C ALA A 189 -8.07 11.96 27.97
N TYR A 190 -9.25 11.95 27.35
CA TYR A 190 -10.36 12.83 27.71
C TYR A 190 -10.87 12.55 29.13
N ALA A 191 -10.99 11.26 29.52
CA ALA A 191 -11.32 10.88 30.89
C ALA A 191 -10.30 11.44 31.91
N LEU A 192 -9.03 11.50 31.53
CA LEU A 192 -7.92 11.99 32.35
C LEU A 192 -7.59 13.48 32.15
N ARG A 193 -8.36 14.24 31.38
CA ARG A 193 -8.01 15.62 31.00
C ARG A 193 -7.71 16.54 32.19
N ASN A 194 -8.49 16.45 33.28
CA ASN A 194 -8.27 17.29 34.46
C ASN A 194 -6.94 16.95 35.16
N ARG A 195 -6.54 15.67 35.14
CA ARG A 195 -5.26 15.21 35.64
C ARG A 195 -4.11 15.71 34.78
N ILE A 196 -4.29 15.63 33.47
CA ILE A 196 -3.31 16.12 32.49
C ILE A 196 -3.06 17.61 32.77
N HIS A 197 -4.08 18.43 32.96
CA HIS A 197 -3.86 19.88 33.03
C HIS A 197 -3.65 20.47 34.42
N LYS A 198 -3.97 19.74 35.50
CA LYS A 198 -4.05 20.27 36.88
C LYS A 198 -4.94 21.52 37.02
N THR A 199 -5.64 21.89 35.95
CA THR A 199 -6.46 23.09 35.74
C THR A 199 -7.56 22.69 34.75
N ASN A 200 -8.69 23.39 34.74
CA ASN A 200 -9.71 23.16 33.73
C ASN A 200 -9.17 23.59 32.36
N VAL A 201 -8.89 22.63 31.49
CA VAL A 201 -8.49 22.89 30.10
C VAL A 201 -9.70 22.81 29.20
N VAL A 202 -9.73 23.67 28.19
CA VAL A 202 -10.73 23.63 27.12
C VAL A 202 -10.09 22.99 25.90
N ILE A 203 -10.50 21.75 25.60
CA ILE A 203 -10.10 21.04 24.38
C ILE A 203 -11.03 21.51 23.27
N LYS A 204 -10.49 22.18 22.25
CA LYS A 204 -11.26 22.71 21.11
C LYS A 204 -11.37 21.75 19.96
N ALA A 205 -10.44 20.82 19.82
CA ALA A 205 -10.46 19.80 18.79
C ALA A 205 -9.76 18.53 19.25
N MET A 206 -10.27 17.40 18.80
CA MET A 206 -9.63 16.11 18.94
C MET A 206 -9.52 15.41 17.60
N GLY A 207 -8.66 14.40 17.47
CA GLY A 207 -8.65 13.62 16.25
C GLY A 207 -7.55 12.60 16.12
N VAL A 208 -7.47 12.01 14.93
CA VAL A 208 -6.44 11.03 14.59
C VAL A 208 -5.80 11.42 13.26
N PHE A 209 -4.47 11.61 13.28
CA PHE A 209 -3.65 11.65 12.07
C PHE A 209 -3.35 10.23 11.61
N VAL A 210 -3.65 9.96 10.35
CA VAL A 210 -3.56 8.62 9.77
C VAL A 210 -2.68 8.68 8.53
N ASN A 211 -1.64 7.87 8.51
CA ASN A 211 -0.85 7.58 7.32
C ASN A 211 -1.19 6.17 6.80
N GLY A 212 -0.45 5.70 5.78
CA GLY A 212 -0.66 4.40 5.16
C GLY A 212 -1.53 4.50 3.91
N ASN A 213 -2.31 3.45 3.65
CA ASN A 213 -3.10 3.36 2.41
C ASN A 213 -4.33 4.28 2.46
N LYS A 214 -4.35 5.30 1.57
CA LYS A 214 -5.43 6.29 1.48
C LYS A 214 -6.81 5.66 1.21
N GLU A 215 -6.90 4.63 0.37
CA GLU A 215 -8.18 4.00 0.04
C GLU A 215 -8.74 3.18 1.20
N ILE A 216 -7.85 2.57 2.01
CA ILE A 216 -8.27 1.93 3.27
C ILE A 216 -8.72 3.00 4.27
N PHE A 217 -8.00 4.13 4.38
CA PHE A 217 -8.42 5.25 5.21
C PHE A 217 -9.81 5.75 4.83
N LYS A 218 -10.07 6.05 3.55
CA LYS A 218 -11.39 6.52 3.06
C LYS A 218 -12.50 5.55 3.42
N ARG A 219 -12.29 4.25 3.15
CA ARG A 219 -13.27 3.22 3.48
C ARG A 219 -13.54 3.17 4.99
N ASN A 220 -12.49 3.22 5.79
CA ASN A 220 -12.61 3.15 7.25
C ASN A 220 -13.26 4.41 7.82
N SER A 221 -12.91 5.60 7.32
CA SER A 221 -13.46 6.88 7.80
C SER A 221 -14.95 7.02 7.50
N VAL A 222 -15.40 6.61 6.30
CA VAL A 222 -16.84 6.57 5.95
C VAL A 222 -17.62 5.64 6.88
N ASN A 223 -17.07 4.44 7.13
CA ASN A 223 -17.72 3.50 8.03
C ASN A 223 -17.76 3.98 9.48
N ILE A 224 -16.66 4.57 9.97
CA ILE A 224 -16.61 5.17 11.31
C ILE A 224 -17.62 6.30 11.41
N LEU A 225 -17.68 7.20 10.42
CA LEU A 225 -18.63 8.32 10.39
C LEU A 225 -20.08 7.82 10.45
N ALA A 226 -20.43 6.78 9.68
CA ALA A 226 -21.76 6.20 9.70
C ALA A 226 -22.11 5.63 11.09
N ARG A 227 -21.21 4.87 11.70
CA ARG A 227 -21.40 4.33 13.07
C ARG A 227 -21.41 5.42 14.13
N TRP A 228 -20.62 6.47 13.93
CA TRP A 228 -20.53 7.60 14.85
C TRP A 228 -21.87 8.32 14.95
N ARG A 229 -22.57 8.54 13.83
CA ARG A 229 -23.91 9.14 13.82
C ARG A 229 -24.92 8.37 14.67
N GLU A 230 -24.86 7.04 14.62
CA GLU A 230 -25.78 6.17 15.38
C GLU A 230 -25.35 5.97 16.84
N HIS A 231 -24.05 6.04 17.11
CA HIS A 231 -23.46 5.50 18.34
C HIS A 231 -22.41 6.40 18.98
N LYS A 232 -22.34 7.70 18.68
CA LYS A 232 -21.37 8.64 19.30
C LYS A 232 -21.38 8.59 20.82
N GLU A 233 -22.56 8.44 21.41
CA GLU A 233 -22.78 8.33 22.87
C GLU A 233 -22.17 7.05 23.48
N ALA A 234 -21.68 6.12 22.66
CA ALA A 234 -20.88 4.99 23.12
C ALA A 234 -19.51 5.41 23.65
N MET A 235 -18.98 6.55 23.20
CA MET A 235 -17.67 7.07 23.59
C MET A 235 -17.81 8.33 24.46
N LEU A 236 -16.95 8.52 25.47
CA LEU A 236 -16.96 9.77 26.27
C LEU A 236 -16.66 10.98 25.40
N ILE A 237 -15.71 10.86 24.47
CA ILE A 237 -15.40 11.91 23.50
C ILE A 237 -16.60 12.27 22.61
N GLY A 238 -17.52 11.33 22.35
CA GLY A 238 -18.76 11.63 21.62
C GLY A 238 -19.76 12.47 22.41
N LYS A 239 -19.76 12.35 23.75
CA LYS A 239 -20.60 13.16 24.65
C LYS A 239 -20.04 14.55 24.93
N SER A 240 -18.78 14.78 24.57
CA SER A 240 -18.04 15.97 24.98
C SER A 240 -18.47 17.25 24.25
N GLY A 241 -19.09 17.12 23.07
CA GLY A 241 -19.36 18.23 22.15
C GLY A 241 -18.11 18.77 21.44
N VAL A 242 -16.92 18.21 21.70
CA VAL A 242 -15.67 18.61 21.03
C VAL A 242 -15.66 18.07 19.60
N PRO A 243 -15.29 18.87 18.58
CA PRO A 243 -15.16 18.39 17.22
C PRO A 243 -14.03 17.35 17.09
N ILE A 244 -14.34 16.22 16.45
CA ILE A 244 -13.40 15.11 16.25
C ILE A 244 -13.10 14.92 14.78
N PHE A 245 -11.83 14.91 14.43
CA PHE A 245 -11.37 14.80 13.04
C PHE A 245 -10.60 13.51 12.79
N LEU A 246 -10.83 12.89 11.64
CA LEU A 246 -9.94 11.89 11.07
C LEU A 246 -9.23 12.54 9.89
N ILE A 247 -7.91 12.56 9.93
CA ILE A 247 -7.09 13.32 8.99
C ILE A 247 -6.07 12.39 8.35
N TYR A 248 -6.16 12.23 7.03
CA TYR A 248 -5.14 11.54 6.25
C TYR A 248 -3.94 12.47 6.03
N THR A 249 -2.77 11.95 6.33
CA THR A 249 -1.51 12.68 6.13
C THR A 249 -0.50 11.79 5.44
N PRO A 250 -0.17 12.05 4.15
CA PRO A 250 0.80 11.28 3.39
C PRO A 250 2.23 11.72 3.70
N CYS A 251 2.59 11.80 4.98
CA CYS A 251 3.98 12.03 5.40
C CYS A 251 4.83 10.84 4.95
N ARG A 252 5.63 11.03 3.90
CA ARG A 252 6.38 9.95 3.27
C ARG A 252 7.53 9.53 4.16
N ASN A 253 7.49 8.31 4.69
CA ASN A 253 8.68 7.65 5.19
C ASN A 253 9.57 7.29 3.99
N LEU A 254 10.81 7.80 3.93
CA LEU A 254 11.76 7.48 2.85
C LEU A 254 11.91 5.95 2.68
N PHE A 255 11.81 5.20 3.78
CA PHE A 255 11.84 3.74 3.76
C PHE A 255 10.54 3.13 3.21
N SER A 256 9.37 3.67 3.54
CA SER A 256 8.09 3.24 2.94
C SER A 256 8.02 3.53 1.44
N SER A 257 8.70 4.59 0.98
CA SER A 257 8.85 4.88 -0.44
C SER A 257 9.77 3.86 -1.11
N MET A 258 10.81 3.39 -0.40
CA MET A 258 11.70 2.32 -0.87
C MET A 258 10.97 0.97 -0.94
N ASP A 259 10.16 0.63 0.07
CA ASP A 259 9.36 -0.60 0.10
C ASP A 259 8.28 -0.61 -1.00
N GLN A 260 7.58 0.51 -1.23
CA GLN A 260 6.65 0.64 -2.35
C GLN A 260 7.35 0.59 -3.71
N VAL A 261 8.55 1.17 -3.82
CA VAL A 261 9.38 1.04 -5.04
C VAL A 261 9.80 -0.41 -5.23
N GLN A 262 10.15 -1.12 -4.16
CA GLN A 262 10.54 -2.52 -4.21
C GLN A 262 9.37 -3.44 -4.58
N GLU A 263 8.20 -3.22 -4.01
CA GLU A 263 6.97 -3.95 -4.33
C GLU A 263 6.49 -3.64 -5.76
N SER A 264 6.56 -2.38 -6.18
CA SER A 264 6.31 -1.97 -7.57
C SER A 264 7.30 -2.65 -8.53
N ASN A 265 8.58 -2.71 -8.17
CA ASN A 265 9.60 -3.36 -9.00
C ASN A 265 9.38 -4.87 -9.07
N ASN A 266 9.07 -5.53 -7.96
CA ASN A 266 8.74 -6.96 -7.95
C ASN A 266 7.53 -7.25 -8.85
N SER A 267 6.46 -6.45 -8.77
CA SER A 267 5.29 -6.63 -9.64
C SER A 267 5.61 -6.41 -11.13
N ARG A 268 6.60 -5.57 -11.45
CA ARG A 268 7.08 -5.39 -12.83
C ARG A 268 7.94 -6.58 -13.26
N PHE A 269 8.76 -7.12 -12.38
CA PHE A 269 9.53 -8.34 -12.65
C PHE A 269 8.62 -9.53 -12.91
N ASP A 270 7.56 -9.74 -12.11
CA ASP A 270 6.59 -10.82 -12.33
C ASP A 270 5.89 -10.69 -13.70
N LYS A 271 5.53 -9.46 -14.10
CA LYS A 271 4.94 -9.20 -15.43
C LYS A 271 5.93 -9.46 -16.57
N VAL A 272 7.19 -9.12 -16.37
CA VAL A 272 8.26 -9.39 -17.34
C VAL A 272 8.50 -10.89 -17.46
N GLU A 273 8.53 -11.61 -16.33
CA GLU A 273 8.70 -13.07 -16.30
C GLU A 273 7.54 -13.80 -17.00
N ALA A 274 6.31 -13.35 -16.77
CA ALA A 274 5.13 -13.85 -17.50
C ALA A 274 5.23 -13.57 -19.01
N SER A 275 5.71 -12.38 -19.40
CA SER A 275 5.89 -12.02 -20.81
C SER A 275 6.99 -12.85 -21.47
N ILE A 276 8.10 -13.10 -20.76
CA ILE A 276 9.20 -13.96 -21.23
C ILE A 276 8.69 -15.40 -21.40
N SER A 277 7.91 -15.92 -20.45
CA SER A 277 7.32 -17.25 -20.55
C SER A 277 6.42 -17.37 -21.77
N GLN A 278 5.60 -16.34 -22.05
CA GLN A 278 4.75 -16.30 -23.24
C GLN A 278 5.56 -16.26 -24.55
N VAL A 279 6.68 -15.52 -24.57
CA VAL A 279 7.60 -15.49 -25.72
C VAL A 279 8.27 -16.86 -25.90
N GLN A 280 8.70 -17.53 -24.84
CA GLN A 280 9.28 -18.87 -24.91
C GLN A 280 8.28 -19.89 -25.47
N THR A 281 7.02 -19.86 -25.02
CA THR A 281 5.97 -20.72 -25.59
C THR A 281 5.74 -20.42 -27.08
N SER A 282 5.76 -19.14 -27.46
CA SER A 282 5.59 -18.72 -28.86
C SER A 282 6.76 -19.17 -29.74
N LEU A 283 7.99 -19.16 -29.22
CA LEU A 283 9.17 -19.67 -29.91
C LEU A 283 9.11 -21.18 -30.09
N ALA A 284 8.74 -21.95 -29.05
CA ALA A 284 8.58 -23.39 -29.16
C ALA A 284 7.54 -23.77 -30.24
N HIS A 285 6.41 -23.06 -30.28
CA HIS A 285 5.39 -23.27 -31.31
C HIS A 285 5.87 -22.85 -32.72
N LEU A 286 6.76 -21.87 -32.84
CA LEU A 286 7.39 -21.52 -34.12
C LEU A 286 8.40 -22.58 -34.57
N GLU A 287 9.16 -23.17 -33.65
CA GLU A 287 10.06 -24.29 -33.94
C GLU A 287 9.29 -25.51 -34.45
N ASP A 288 8.18 -25.88 -33.80
CA ASP A 288 7.32 -26.97 -34.25
C ASP A 288 6.77 -26.72 -35.66
N ARG A 289 6.27 -25.51 -35.93
CA ARG A 289 5.80 -25.12 -37.27
C ARG A 289 6.91 -25.14 -38.32
N PHE A 290 8.15 -24.81 -37.93
CA PHE A 290 9.28 -24.85 -38.84
C PHE A 290 9.63 -26.28 -39.21
N CYS A 291 9.59 -27.20 -38.24
CA CYS A 291 9.74 -28.65 -38.47
C CYS A 291 8.65 -29.18 -39.42
N GLU A 292 7.37 -28.84 -39.19
CA GLU A 292 6.28 -29.24 -40.07
C GLU A 292 6.45 -28.72 -41.51
N VAL A 293 6.87 -27.45 -41.65
CA VAL A 293 7.13 -26.86 -42.98
C VAL A 293 8.32 -27.53 -43.65
N GLN A 294 9.36 -27.86 -42.90
CA GLN A 294 10.53 -28.58 -43.41
C GLN A 294 10.16 -29.98 -43.90
N GLU A 295 9.39 -30.75 -43.13
CA GLU A 295 8.90 -32.07 -43.52
C GLU A 295 7.98 -32.00 -44.75
N SER A 296 7.05 -31.03 -44.78
CA SER A 296 6.17 -30.80 -45.92
C SER A 296 6.95 -30.45 -47.19
N ASN A 297 7.95 -29.58 -47.07
CA ASN A 297 8.82 -29.21 -48.18
C ASN A 297 9.63 -30.41 -48.68
N ASN A 298 10.22 -31.20 -47.78
CA ASN A 298 10.96 -32.42 -48.16
C ASN A 298 10.05 -33.39 -48.95
N SER A 299 8.83 -33.64 -48.45
CA SER A 299 7.87 -34.50 -49.18
C SER A 299 7.49 -33.95 -50.55
N ARG A 300 7.41 -32.63 -50.71
CA ARG A 300 7.16 -32.00 -52.02
C ARG A 300 8.37 -32.15 -52.95
N PHE A 301 9.58 -32.01 -52.44
CA PHE A 301 10.81 -32.24 -53.22
C PHE A 301 10.89 -33.69 -53.69
N ASP A 302 10.63 -34.68 -52.83
CA ASP A 302 10.63 -36.10 -53.21
C ASP A 302 9.63 -36.39 -54.34
N LYS A 303 8.43 -35.79 -54.27
CA LYS A 303 7.41 -35.92 -55.33
C LYS A 303 7.84 -35.28 -56.65
N VAL A 304 8.52 -34.15 -56.59
CA VAL A 304 9.07 -33.48 -57.77
C VAL A 304 10.20 -34.30 -58.38
N GLU A 305 11.11 -34.82 -57.56
CA GLU A 305 12.21 -35.68 -58.01
C GLU A 305 11.67 -36.94 -58.72
N ALA A 306 10.71 -37.64 -58.10
CA ALA A 306 10.05 -38.79 -58.74
C ALA A 306 9.32 -38.44 -60.05
N SER A 307 8.81 -37.22 -60.18
CA SER A 307 8.17 -36.75 -61.41
C SER A 307 9.20 -36.44 -62.50
N ILE A 308 10.34 -35.83 -62.12
CA ILE A 308 11.48 -35.59 -63.00
C ILE A 308 12.03 -36.93 -63.51
N ASP A 309 12.22 -37.91 -62.65
CA ASP A 309 12.70 -39.25 -63.04
C ASP A 309 11.80 -39.90 -64.09
N LYS A 310 10.47 -39.80 -63.91
CA LYS A 310 9.51 -40.28 -64.90
C LYS A 310 9.66 -39.56 -66.24
N VAL A 311 9.79 -38.24 -66.23
CA VAL A 311 10.00 -37.45 -67.45
C VAL A 311 11.31 -37.85 -68.14
N VAL A 312 12.40 -38.01 -67.39
CA VAL A 312 13.70 -38.45 -67.90
C VAL A 312 13.60 -39.85 -68.52
N ALA A 313 12.89 -40.77 -67.87
CA ALA A 313 12.65 -42.10 -68.40
C ALA A 313 11.82 -42.06 -69.70
N SER A 314 10.77 -41.25 -69.75
CA SER A 314 9.95 -41.05 -70.97
C SER A 314 10.76 -40.45 -72.11
N ILE A 315 11.59 -39.43 -71.85
CA ILE A 315 12.50 -38.85 -72.86
C ILE A 315 13.50 -39.89 -73.36
N SER A 316 14.04 -40.72 -72.47
CA SER A 316 14.97 -41.79 -72.82
C SER A 316 14.31 -42.87 -73.71
N GLN A 317 13.06 -43.24 -73.40
CA GLN A 317 12.26 -44.12 -74.24
C GLN A 317 11.97 -43.51 -75.60
N PHE A 318 11.54 -42.25 -75.64
CA PHE A 318 11.28 -41.52 -76.88
C PHE A 318 12.54 -41.44 -77.75
N ARG A 319 13.71 -41.13 -77.15
CA ARG A 319 15.00 -41.12 -77.84
C ARG A 319 15.36 -42.50 -78.40
N ARG A 320 15.07 -43.60 -77.68
CA ARG A 320 15.25 -44.97 -78.21
C ARG A 320 14.33 -45.26 -79.38
N VAL A 321 13.05 -44.92 -79.29
CA VAL A 321 12.06 -45.16 -80.35
C VAL A 321 12.41 -44.35 -81.59
N PHE A 322 12.67 -43.06 -81.46
CA PHE A 322 13.07 -42.20 -82.58
C PHE A 322 14.46 -42.56 -83.12
N GLY A 323 15.39 -42.99 -82.27
CA GLY A 323 16.67 -43.55 -82.71
C GLY A 323 16.48 -44.81 -83.55
N ALA A 324 15.63 -45.75 -83.11
CA ALA A 324 15.32 -46.97 -83.85
C ALA A 324 14.54 -46.70 -85.14
N TYR A 325 13.64 -45.71 -85.13
CA TYR A 325 12.93 -45.25 -86.32
C TYR A 325 13.88 -44.57 -87.30
N GLY A 326 14.81 -43.75 -86.82
CA GLY A 326 15.86 -43.13 -87.60
C GLY A 326 16.80 -44.16 -88.24
N ILE A 327 17.19 -45.20 -87.49
CA ILE A 327 17.97 -46.33 -88.01
C ILE A 327 17.17 -47.12 -89.05
N SER A 328 15.88 -47.38 -88.81
CA SER A 328 15.01 -48.09 -89.77
C SER A 328 14.77 -47.29 -91.05
N MET A 329 14.55 -45.99 -90.94
CA MET A 329 14.40 -45.08 -92.08
C MET A 329 15.71 -44.92 -92.84
N ALA A 330 16.85 -44.82 -92.15
CA ALA A 330 18.17 -44.86 -92.79
C ALA A 330 18.41 -46.19 -93.51
N ALA A 331 18.04 -47.33 -92.90
CA ALA A 331 18.13 -48.65 -93.53
C ALA A 331 17.22 -48.76 -94.78
N LEU A 332 16.00 -48.22 -94.72
CA LEU A 332 15.07 -48.13 -95.86
C LEU A 332 15.63 -47.22 -96.96
N PHE A 333 16.23 -46.08 -96.62
CA PHE A 333 16.82 -45.16 -97.58
C PHE A 333 18.04 -45.77 -98.27
N VAL A 334 18.92 -46.43 -97.50
CA VAL A 334 20.09 -47.17 -98.02
C VAL A 334 19.65 -48.34 -98.90
N SER A 335 18.55 -49.04 -98.58
CA SER A 335 17.99 -50.12 -99.43
C SER A 335 17.38 -49.65 -100.76
N ARG A 336 17.14 -48.34 -100.93
CA ARG A 336 16.62 -47.74 -102.17
C ARG A 336 17.71 -47.19 -103.08
N ILE A 337 18.98 -47.26 -102.68
CA ILE A 337 20.11 -46.93 -103.55
C ILE A 337 20.35 -48.13 -104.48
N PRO A 338 20.21 -47.97 -105.81
CA PRO A 338 20.45 -49.07 -106.75
C PRO A 338 21.89 -49.58 -106.62
N GLY A 339 22.03 -50.84 -106.22
CA GLY A 339 23.32 -51.53 -106.06
C GLY A 339 23.75 -51.81 -104.62
N PHE A 340 23.05 -51.31 -103.61
CA PHE A 340 23.41 -51.58 -102.20
C PHE A 340 22.67 -52.81 -101.66
N LYS A 341 23.39 -53.88 -101.28
CA LYS A 341 22.83 -55.11 -100.69
C LYS A 341 23.07 -55.15 -99.17
N LEU A 342 22.00 -55.33 -98.39
CA LEU A 342 22.07 -55.77 -97.00
C LEU A 342 22.30 -57.29 -96.94
N PRO A 343 23.09 -57.83 -96.00
CA PRO A 343 23.41 -59.26 -96.00
C PRO A 343 22.22 -60.08 -95.47
N GLY A 344 21.64 -60.94 -96.33
CA GLY A 344 21.01 -62.19 -95.86
C GLY A 344 19.49 -62.42 -96.01
N GLN A 345 18.85 -62.20 -97.18
CA GLN A 345 17.54 -62.86 -97.45
C GLN A 345 17.38 -63.46 -98.86
N PRO A 346 16.65 -64.58 -99.01
CA PRO A 346 16.67 -65.49 -100.17
C PRO A 346 15.47 -65.33 -101.12
N LEU A 347 15.66 -65.67 -102.41
CA LEU A 347 14.65 -65.58 -103.48
C LEU A 347 13.95 -66.92 -103.73
N GLY A 348 12.62 -66.92 -103.61
CA GLY A 348 11.72 -68.00 -104.00
C GLY A 348 11.17 -67.82 -105.42
N SER A 349 10.93 -68.97 -106.05
CA SER A 349 10.59 -69.26 -107.45
C SER A 349 9.14 -69.02 -107.86
N GLY A 350 8.90 -68.75 -109.15
CA GLY A 350 7.62 -69.05 -109.82
C GLY A 350 7.37 -68.36 -111.18
N SER A 351 7.73 -69.03 -112.28
CA SER A 351 7.19 -68.83 -113.65
C SER A 351 5.83 -69.57 -113.81
N PRO A 352 5.11 -69.61 -114.97
CA PRO A 352 5.41 -69.11 -116.34
C PRO A 352 4.23 -68.48 -117.15
N GLY A 353 4.56 -67.92 -118.33
CA GLY A 353 3.83 -68.13 -119.60
C GLY A 353 3.29 -66.89 -120.32
N VAL A 354 3.95 -66.41 -121.38
CA VAL A 354 3.76 -66.61 -122.86
C VAL A 354 2.97 -65.47 -123.53
N GLY A 355 3.64 -64.86 -124.52
CA GLY A 355 3.17 -63.86 -125.49
C GLY A 355 4.36 -63.37 -126.29
#